data_AF-A0A9Q9SDC7-F1
#
_entry.id   AF-A0A9Q9SDC7-F1
#
_cell.length_a   1.000
_cell.length_b   1.000
_cell.length_c   1.000
_cell.angle_alpha   90.00
_cell.angle_beta   90.00
_cell.angle_gamma   90.00
#
_symmetry.space_group_name_H-M   'P 1'
#
loop_
_entity.id
_entity.type
_entity.pdbx_description
1 polymer ?
#
loop_
_entity_poly.entity_id
_entity_poly.type
_entity_poly.pdbx_seq_one_letter_code
_entity_poly.pdbx_strand_id
1 'polypeptide(L)'
;MSSATLLALMFALICAAAGLLLWRGSQVREGRAHTQRFFDSQVGQGARTAAPAGDTRTVRAAAAGAANAQEPAQGFARWRASVFEAWSVLSDRAGLDEVRAGLVLAVAIVALLALWAGVAGGVLAAVAAIVAGGVLVVLWITSRIGRRRLKIVRQLPSFLDGIVRLVTLGNSVPAAFQSALQTAEMPLRRCLDDVSQMLRSGVEIDRAMLHIAHTYRIREFELVGAVLRLSVRYGGRADVMLDRMSTFMRDLEQAERELSAMSAETRLSAWVLALLPIAVGSFVIATSPRYFTVMWNDDAGRQLIYLAFALQAMGGFWLYRLARLR
;
A
#
# COMPACT_ATOMS: atom_id res chain seq x y z
N MET A 1 -11.95 20.64 -33.64
CA MET A 1 -11.57 20.87 -32.22
C MET A 1 -10.17 21.46 -32.24
N SER A 2 -9.95 22.63 -31.63
CA SER A 2 -8.67 23.35 -31.73
C SER A 2 -7.57 22.62 -30.95
N SER A 3 -6.35 22.60 -31.47
CA SER A 3 -5.15 22.08 -30.79
C SER A 3 -4.97 22.62 -29.36
N ALA A 4 -5.44 23.84 -29.10
CA ALA A 4 -5.49 24.46 -27.77
C ALA A 4 -6.41 23.71 -26.79
N THR A 5 -7.58 23.23 -27.23
CA THR A 5 -8.49 22.44 -26.36
C THR A 5 -7.90 21.09 -25.98
N LEU A 6 -7.10 20.46 -26.86
CA LEU A 6 -6.39 19.21 -26.56
C LEU A 6 -5.25 19.43 -25.55
N LEU A 7 -4.47 20.51 -25.70
CA LEU A 7 -3.40 20.85 -24.75
C LEU A 7 -3.93 21.24 -23.35
N ALA A 8 -5.06 21.94 -23.28
CA ALA A 8 -5.70 22.29 -22.01
C ALA A 8 -6.24 21.05 -21.27
N LEU A 9 -6.87 20.12 -22.01
CA LEU A 9 -7.31 18.84 -21.45
C LEU A 9 -6.12 17.98 -20.99
N MET A 10 -5.00 18.02 -21.72
CA MET A 10 -3.75 17.33 -21.38
C MET A 10 -3.14 17.87 -20.08
N PHE A 11 -3.04 19.20 -19.93
CA PHE A 11 -2.49 19.82 -18.73
C PHE A 11 -3.38 19.56 -17.50
N ALA A 12 -4.71 19.62 -17.68
CA ALA A 12 -5.67 19.29 -16.64
C ALA A 12 -5.54 17.82 -16.17
N LEU A 13 -5.33 16.88 -17.09
CA LEU A 13 -5.22 15.46 -16.78
C LEU A 13 -3.88 15.11 -16.10
N ILE A 14 -2.78 15.76 -16.50
CA ILE A 14 -1.46 15.62 -15.86
C ILE A 14 -1.47 16.24 -14.46
N CYS A 15 -2.06 17.43 -14.30
CA CYS A 15 -2.22 18.06 -12.98
C CYS A 15 -3.13 17.26 -12.05
N ALA A 16 -4.21 16.66 -12.58
CA ALA A 16 -5.08 15.77 -11.80
C ALA A 16 -4.35 14.49 -11.36
N ALA A 17 -3.56 13.88 -12.26
CA ALA A 17 -2.75 12.71 -11.95
C ALA A 17 -1.63 13.02 -10.93
N ALA A 18 -0.94 14.15 -11.08
CA ALA A 18 0.07 14.63 -10.13
C ALA A 18 -0.55 14.97 -8.76
N GLY A 19 -1.73 15.60 -8.75
CA GLY A 19 -2.50 15.89 -7.53
C GLY A 19 -2.92 14.63 -6.78
N LEU A 20 -3.38 13.59 -7.48
CA LEU A 20 -3.72 12.29 -6.90
C LEU A 20 -2.50 11.56 -6.31
N LEU A 21 -1.34 11.64 -6.98
CA LEU A 21 -0.09 11.06 -6.51
C LEU A 21 0.45 11.76 -5.26
N LEU A 22 0.44 13.10 -5.23
CA LEU A 22 0.86 13.87 -4.06
C LEU A 22 -0.12 13.75 -2.90
N TRP A 23 -1.42 13.64 -3.18
CA TRP A 23 -2.42 13.42 -2.14
C TRP A 23 -2.17 12.12 -1.37
N ARG A 24 -1.93 11.02 -2.10
CA ARG A 24 -1.69 9.72 -1.47
C ARG A 24 -0.25 9.51 -1.01
N GLY A 25 0.72 10.18 -1.62
CA GLY A 25 2.11 10.18 -1.16
C GLY A 25 2.26 10.71 0.26
N SER A 26 1.43 11.68 0.68
CA SER A 26 1.43 12.14 2.08
C SER A 26 0.87 11.09 3.04
N GLN A 27 -0.25 10.45 2.67
CA GLN A 27 -0.95 9.46 3.49
C GLN A 27 -0.10 8.22 3.79
N VAL A 28 0.84 7.87 2.89
CA VAL A 28 1.75 6.72 3.07
C VAL A 28 3.07 7.11 3.78
N ARG A 29 3.43 8.40 3.79
CA ARG A 29 4.67 8.90 4.41
C ARG A 29 4.54 9.16 5.91
N GLU A 30 3.35 9.55 6.38
CA GLU A 30 3.13 9.86 7.81
C GLU A 30 3.32 8.64 8.73
N GLY A 31 3.06 7.43 8.26
CA GLY A 31 3.35 6.19 9.02
C GLY A 31 4.84 5.80 9.14
N ARG A 32 5.75 6.46 8.41
CA ARG A 32 7.19 6.08 8.38
C ARG A 32 8.08 6.95 9.26
N ALA A 33 7.71 8.22 9.45
CA ALA A 33 8.56 9.20 10.13
C ALA A 33 8.64 9.00 11.66
N HIS A 34 7.59 8.45 12.28
CA HIS A 34 7.57 8.23 13.74
C HIS A 34 8.32 6.97 14.18
N THR A 35 8.50 5.97 13.31
CA THR A 35 9.05 4.65 13.68
C THR A 35 10.56 4.52 13.39
N GLN A 36 11.09 5.25 12.40
CA GLN A 36 12.55 5.25 12.15
C GLN A 36 13.35 5.72 13.37
N ARG A 37 12.82 6.66 14.16
CA ARG A 37 13.48 7.17 15.38
C ARG A 37 13.53 6.15 16.53
N PHE A 38 12.58 5.21 16.60
CA PHE A 38 12.59 4.11 17.58
C PHE A 38 13.46 2.93 17.12
N PHE A 39 13.63 2.73 15.81
CA PHE A 39 14.50 1.68 15.27
C PHE A 39 15.99 2.05 15.36
N ASP A 40 16.37 3.31 15.11
CA ASP A 40 17.75 3.77 15.27
C ASP A 40 18.24 3.63 16.72
N SER A 41 17.35 3.76 17.71
CA SER A 41 17.72 3.59 19.13
C SER A 41 17.87 2.13 19.55
N GLN A 42 17.15 1.18 18.94
CA GLN A 42 17.24 -0.25 19.30
C GLN A 42 18.29 -1.03 18.48
N VAL A 43 18.46 -0.72 17.20
CA VAL A 43 19.44 -1.40 16.33
C VAL A 43 20.88 -0.98 16.68
N GLY A 44 21.09 0.25 17.15
CA GLY A 44 22.39 0.73 17.62
C GLY A 44 22.91 0.06 18.89
N GLN A 45 22.04 -0.51 19.72
CA GLN A 45 22.42 -1.22 20.96
C GLN A 45 22.71 -2.70 20.72
N GLY A 46 21.95 -3.37 19.85
CA GLY A 46 22.15 -4.80 19.52
C GLY A 46 23.36 -5.08 18.63
N ALA A 47 23.75 -4.14 17.77
CA ALA A 47 24.91 -4.29 16.90
C ALA A 47 26.25 -4.10 17.63
N ARG A 48 26.27 -3.40 18.78
CA ARG A 48 27.49 -3.15 19.57
C ARG A 48 27.87 -4.32 20.49
N THR A 49 26.96 -5.26 20.74
CA THR A 49 27.19 -6.41 21.61
C THR A 49 27.49 -7.72 20.86
N ALA A 50 27.35 -7.73 19.52
CA ALA A 50 27.42 -8.96 18.71
C ALA A 50 28.58 -9.00 17.70
N ALA A 51 29.61 -8.17 17.82
CA ALA A 51 30.78 -8.22 16.93
C ALA A 51 31.90 -9.09 17.53
N PRO A 52 32.18 -10.30 17.00
CA PRO A 52 33.43 -10.98 17.26
C PRO A 52 34.52 -10.44 16.33
N ALA A 53 35.68 -10.12 16.89
CA ALA A 53 36.89 -9.85 16.13
C ALA A 53 37.33 -11.14 15.41
N GLY A 54 37.08 -11.22 14.10
CA GLY A 54 37.40 -12.37 13.26
C GLY A 54 37.86 -11.94 11.87
N ASP A 55 39.05 -12.41 11.50
CA ASP A 55 39.91 -12.00 10.40
C ASP A 55 39.26 -12.09 9.01
N THR A 56 38.95 -10.93 8.41
CA THR A 56 38.28 -10.79 7.09
C THR A 56 39.26 -10.73 5.91
N ARG A 57 40.56 -10.94 6.16
CA ARG A 57 41.61 -10.74 5.14
C ARG A 57 41.82 -11.95 4.23
N THR A 58 41.47 -13.16 4.66
CA THR A 58 41.73 -14.42 3.92
C THR A 58 40.66 -14.75 2.87
N VAL A 59 39.39 -14.39 3.10
CA VAL A 59 38.29 -14.67 2.17
C VAL A 59 38.33 -13.77 0.92
N ARG A 60 38.88 -12.55 1.05
CA ARG A 60 38.96 -11.59 -0.06
C ARG A 60 40.06 -11.92 -1.08
N ALA A 61 41.08 -12.68 -0.68
CA ALA A 61 42.15 -13.13 -1.58
C ALA A 61 41.71 -14.28 -2.51
N ALA A 62 40.83 -15.17 -2.04
CA ALA A 62 40.31 -16.28 -2.85
C ALA A 62 39.28 -15.83 -3.90
N ALA A 63 38.50 -14.77 -3.62
CA ALA A 63 37.48 -14.25 -4.54
C ALA A 63 38.06 -13.43 -5.71
N ALA A 64 39.30 -12.93 -5.60
CA ALA A 64 39.94 -12.15 -6.66
C ALA A 64 40.46 -13.01 -7.83
N GLY A 65 40.66 -14.32 -7.62
CA GLY A 65 41.21 -15.24 -8.63
C GLY A 65 40.19 -15.81 -9.63
N ALA A 66 38.88 -15.68 -9.37
CA ALA A 66 37.84 -16.28 -10.21
C ALA A 66 37.15 -15.30 -11.18
N ALA A 67 37.57 -14.03 -11.19
CA ALA A 67 36.88 -12.95 -11.91
C ALA A 67 37.35 -12.71 -13.36
N ASN A 68 38.36 -13.43 -13.84
CA ASN A 68 38.93 -13.23 -15.19
C ASN A 68 38.76 -14.48 -16.07
N ALA A 69 37.62 -14.59 -16.75
CA ALA A 69 37.48 -15.34 -18.01
C ALA A 69 36.15 -14.97 -18.73
N GLN A 70 36.25 -14.41 -19.95
CA GLN A 70 35.36 -14.50 -21.14
C GLN A 70 33.80 -14.49 -20.95
N GLU A 71 32.92 -13.79 -21.68
CA GLU A 71 32.85 -13.16 -23.02
C GLU A 71 31.50 -12.35 -23.13
N PRO A 72 31.29 -11.48 -24.13
CA PRO A 72 30.32 -10.37 -24.11
C PRO A 72 28.85 -10.71 -24.53
N ALA A 73 28.52 -11.95 -24.89
CA ALA A 73 27.17 -12.32 -25.37
C ALA A 73 26.15 -12.69 -24.26
N GLN A 74 26.52 -12.53 -22.98
CA GLN A 74 25.68 -12.93 -21.84
C GLN A 74 24.94 -11.77 -21.16
N GLY A 75 25.15 -10.52 -21.58
CA GLY A 75 24.57 -9.34 -20.92
C GLY A 75 23.04 -9.34 -20.92
N PHE A 76 22.40 -9.65 -22.06
CA PHE A 76 20.94 -9.71 -22.17
C PHE A 76 20.35 -10.94 -21.47
N ALA A 77 21.05 -12.08 -21.48
CA ALA A 77 20.64 -13.29 -20.78
C ALA A 77 20.77 -13.13 -19.25
N ARG A 78 21.85 -12.51 -18.76
CA ARG A 78 22.06 -12.18 -17.35
C ARG A 78 21.13 -11.06 -16.90
N TRP A 79 20.87 -10.06 -17.73
CA TRP A 79 19.87 -9.02 -17.44
C TRP A 79 18.47 -9.63 -17.39
N ARG A 80 18.08 -10.48 -18.35
CA ARG A 80 16.81 -11.22 -18.30
C ARG A 80 16.73 -12.13 -17.08
N ALA A 81 17.79 -12.85 -16.74
CA ALA A 81 17.84 -13.70 -15.56
C ALA A 81 17.74 -12.87 -14.28
N SER A 82 18.53 -11.81 -14.12
CA SER A 82 18.49 -10.92 -12.95
C SER A 82 17.17 -10.17 -12.83
N VAL A 83 16.56 -9.79 -13.97
CA VAL A 83 15.24 -9.16 -13.99
C VAL A 83 14.18 -10.19 -13.62
N PHE A 84 14.25 -11.41 -14.16
CA PHE A 84 13.30 -12.50 -13.88
C PHE A 84 13.42 -13.01 -12.43
N GLU A 85 14.62 -13.01 -11.87
CA GLU A 85 14.92 -13.43 -10.50
C GLU A 85 14.57 -12.31 -9.49
N ALA A 86 14.85 -11.05 -9.82
CA ALA A 86 14.30 -9.92 -9.09
C ALA A 86 12.77 -9.88 -9.17
N TRP A 87 12.19 -10.26 -10.32
CA TRP A 87 10.75 -10.39 -10.50
C TRP A 87 10.17 -11.56 -9.70
N SER A 88 10.82 -12.72 -9.69
CA SER A 88 10.36 -13.92 -8.98
C SER A 88 10.39 -13.72 -7.48
N VAL A 89 11.51 -13.18 -6.96
CA VAL A 89 11.68 -12.84 -5.55
C VAL A 89 10.73 -11.72 -5.12
N LEU A 90 10.45 -10.74 -5.99
CA LEU A 90 9.43 -9.70 -5.72
C LEU A 90 8.00 -10.25 -5.82
N SER A 91 7.75 -11.24 -6.68
CA SER A 91 6.45 -11.90 -6.84
C SER A 91 6.11 -12.87 -5.71
N ASP A 92 7.10 -13.57 -5.17
CA ASP A 92 6.95 -14.41 -3.98
C ASP A 92 6.69 -13.56 -2.72
N ARG A 93 7.44 -12.46 -2.53
CA ARG A 93 7.29 -11.55 -1.38
C ARG A 93 5.97 -10.77 -1.32
N ALA A 94 5.23 -10.68 -2.42
CA ALA A 94 3.98 -9.92 -2.50
C ALA A 94 2.75 -10.80 -2.74
N GLY A 95 2.92 -12.12 -2.81
CA GLY A 95 1.86 -13.07 -3.13
C GLY A 95 1.17 -12.76 -4.47
N LEU A 96 1.95 -12.35 -5.48
CA LEU A 96 1.45 -11.76 -6.71
C LEU A 96 0.89 -12.77 -7.71
N ASP A 97 0.75 -14.06 -7.39
CA ASP A 97 0.19 -15.03 -8.34
C ASP A 97 -1.23 -14.63 -8.80
N GLU A 98 -2.05 -14.07 -7.90
CA GLU A 98 -3.37 -13.49 -8.25
C GLU A 98 -3.28 -12.16 -9.02
N VAL A 99 -2.18 -11.43 -8.90
CA VAL A 99 -2.03 -10.06 -9.42
C VAL A 99 -1.25 -10.03 -10.74
N ARG A 100 -0.48 -11.09 -11.06
CA ARG A 100 0.28 -11.22 -12.32
C ARG A 100 -0.62 -11.14 -13.53
N ALA A 101 -1.74 -11.87 -13.53
CA ALA A 101 -2.73 -11.79 -14.60
C ALA A 101 -3.31 -10.37 -14.73
N GLY A 102 -3.68 -9.75 -13.60
CA GLY A 102 -4.19 -8.38 -13.59
C GLY A 102 -3.17 -7.33 -14.02
N LEU A 103 -1.88 -7.51 -13.69
CA LEU A 103 -0.79 -6.60 -14.05
C LEU A 103 -0.46 -6.72 -15.54
N VAL A 104 -0.36 -7.94 -16.07
CA VAL A 104 -0.16 -8.16 -17.51
C VAL A 104 -1.32 -7.56 -18.31
N LEU A 105 -2.56 -7.77 -17.86
CA LEU A 105 -3.75 -7.19 -18.49
C LEU A 105 -3.74 -5.66 -18.41
N ALA A 106 -3.40 -5.09 -17.25
CA ALA A 106 -3.33 -3.64 -17.08
C ALA A 106 -2.23 -2.99 -17.95
N VAL A 107 -1.05 -3.63 -18.05
CA VAL A 107 0.03 -3.17 -18.92
C VAL A 107 -0.37 -3.29 -20.40
N ALA A 108 -1.05 -4.37 -20.79
CA ALA A 108 -1.57 -4.54 -22.16
C ALA A 108 -2.61 -3.46 -22.50
N ILE A 109 -3.51 -3.13 -21.58
CA ILE A 109 -4.49 -2.04 -21.75
C ILE A 109 -3.78 -0.68 -21.90
N VAL A 110 -2.78 -0.38 -21.08
CA VAL A 110 -2.01 0.87 -21.19
C VAL A 110 -1.28 0.95 -22.53
N ALA A 111 -0.68 -0.15 -23.00
CA ALA A 111 -0.02 -0.20 -24.30
C ALA A 111 -1.00 0.00 -25.46
N LEU A 112 -2.19 -0.61 -25.40
CA LEU A 112 -3.24 -0.44 -26.41
C LEU A 112 -3.76 1.00 -26.45
N LEU A 113 -3.99 1.60 -25.29
CA LEU A 113 -4.42 3.00 -25.17
C LEU A 113 -3.35 3.97 -25.68
N ALA A 114 -2.07 3.67 -25.43
CA ALA A 114 -0.95 4.47 -25.93
C ALA A 114 -0.82 4.39 -27.46
N LEU A 115 -1.01 3.20 -28.04
CA LEU A 115 -1.04 3.00 -29.49
C LEU A 115 -2.20 3.76 -30.14
N TRP A 116 -3.40 3.65 -29.58
CA TRP A 116 -4.58 4.36 -30.07
C TRP A 116 -4.41 5.88 -29.98
N ALA A 117 -3.90 6.38 -28.86
CA ALA A 117 -3.59 7.80 -28.67
C ALA A 117 -2.49 8.30 -29.63
N GLY A 118 -1.50 7.45 -29.94
CA GLY A 118 -0.44 7.75 -30.90
C GLY A 118 -0.94 7.92 -32.33
N VAL A 119 -1.89 7.07 -32.76
CA VAL A 119 -2.51 7.17 -34.09
C VAL A 119 -3.42 8.40 -34.19
N ALA A 120 -4.16 8.73 -33.13
CA ALA A 120 -5.10 9.86 -33.13
C ALA A 120 -4.46 11.24 -32.89
N GLY A 121 -3.36 11.31 -32.12
CA GLY A 121 -2.80 12.57 -31.62
C GLY A 121 -1.27 12.72 -31.74
N GLY A 122 -0.59 11.78 -32.42
CA GLY A 122 0.86 11.80 -32.63
C GLY A 122 1.68 11.35 -31.41
N VAL A 123 3.01 11.45 -31.54
CA VAL A 123 3.98 10.91 -30.56
C VAL A 123 3.79 11.49 -29.15
N LEU A 124 3.40 12.76 -29.06
CA LEU A 124 3.16 13.42 -27.77
C LEU A 124 1.94 12.86 -27.03
N ALA A 125 0.87 12.52 -27.75
CA ALA A 125 -0.32 11.89 -27.17
C ALA A 125 -0.02 10.45 -26.68
N ALA A 126 0.83 9.71 -27.41
CA ALA A 126 1.30 8.39 -26.97
C ALA A 126 2.12 8.47 -25.66
N VAL A 127 3.05 9.43 -25.54
CA VAL A 127 3.85 9.61 -24.32
C VAL A 127 2.97 9.99 -23.13
N ALA A 128 2.02 10.91 -23.32
CA ALA A 128 1.08 11.29 -22.27
C ALA A 128 0.23 10.10 -21.79
N ALA A 129 -0.25 9.26 -22.71
CA ALA A 129 -1.01 8.06 -22.38
C ALA A 129 -0.18 7.01 -21.61
N ILE A 130 1.09 6.83 -21.96
CA ILE A 130 2.00 5.93 -21.24
C ILE A 130 2.24 6.42 -19.81
N VAL A 131 2.52 7.71 -19.64
CA VAL A 131 2.75 8.29 -18.30
C VAL A 131 1.50 8.20 -17.44
N ALA A 132 0.34 8.62 -17.97
CA ALA A 132 -0.93 8.54 -17.25
C ALA A 132 -1.33 7.08 -16.92
N GLY A 133 -1.16 6.17 -17.88
CA GLY A 133 -1.42 4.75 -17.69
C GLY A 133 -0.48 4.11 -16.67
N GLY A 134 0.81 4.42 -16.73
CA GLY A 134 1.81 3.93 -15.76
C GLY A 134 1.48 4.38 -14.34
N VAL A 135 1.11 5.65 -14.17
CA VAL A 135 0.66 6.20 -12.87
C VAL A 135 -0.58 5.44 -12.37
N LEU A 136 -1.57 5.22 -13.25
CA LEU A 136 -2.80 4.51 -12.88
C LEU A 136 -2.52 3.06 -12.45
N VAL A 137 -1.63 2.36 -13.15
CA VAL A 137 -1.22 0.99 -12.82
C VAL A 137 -0.52 0.95 -11.46
N VAL A 138 0.43 1.84 -11.20
CA VAL A 138 1.11 1.94 -9.90
C VAL A 138 0.11 2.24 -8.78
N LEU A 139 -0.85 3.13 -9.01
CA LEU A 139 -1.93 3.44 -8.06
C LEU A 139 -2.84 2.23 -7.79
N TRP A 140 -3.19 1.49 -8.84
CA TRP A 140 -4.01 0.28 -8.71
C TRP A 140 -3.30 -0.80 -7.89
N ILE A 141 -2.03 -1.06 -8.18
CA ILE A 141 -1.20 -2.06 -7.47
C ILE A 141 -1.04 -1.68 -6.00
N THR A 142 -0.63 -0.44 -5.71
CA THR A 142 -0.41 0.02 -4.33
C THR A 142 -1.70 -0.02 -3.50
N SER A 143 -2.84 0.35 -4.09
CA SER A 143 -4.16 0.23 -3.46
C SER A 143 -4.53 -1.22 -3.16
N ARG A 144 -4.28 -2.14 -4.12
CA ARG A 144 -4.56 -3.56 -3.93
C ARG A 144 -3.70 -4.17 -2.82
N ILE A 145 -2.41 -3.82 -2.77
CA ILE A 145 -1.49 -4.25 -1.70
C ILE A 145 -2.00 -3.76 -0.34
N GLY A 146 -2.40 -2.48 -0.24
CA GLY A 146 -2.94 -1.92 1.00
C GLY A 146 -4.19 -2.66 1.48
N ARG A 147 -5.15 -2.92 0.58
CA ARG A 147 -6.37 -3.69 0.89
C ARG A 147 -6.06 -5.11 1.35
N ARG A 148 -5.09 -5.77 0.72
CA ARG A 148 -4.66 -7.13 1.12
C ARG A 148 -4.04 -7.13 2.51
N ARG A 149 -3.13 -6.21 2.81
CA ARG A 149 -2.53 -6.07 4.15
C ARG A 149 -3.58 -5.88 5.22
N LEU A 150 -4.56 -4.99 4.97
CA LEU A 150 -5.66 -4.78 5.90
C LEU A 150 -6.47 -6.06 6.15
N LYS A 151 -6.75 -6.85 5.10
CA LYS A 151 -7.41 -8.16 5.28
C LYS A 151 -6.59 -9.12 6.14
N ILE A 152 -5.27 -9.18 5.94
CA ILE A 152 -4.38 -10.02 6.75
C ILE A 152 -4.46 -9.61 8.23
N VAL A 153 -4.36 -8.30 8.51
CA VAL A 153 -4.45 -7.76 9.88
C VAL A 153 -5.80 -8.09 10.52
N ARG A 154 -6.91 -7.95 9.79
CA ARG A 154 -8.25 -8.29 10.30
C ARG A 154 -8.48 -9.79 10.55
N GLN A 155 -7.78 -10.66 9.84
CA GLN A 155 -7.84 -12.11 10.06
C GLN A 155 -6.98 -12.56 11.26
N LEU A 156 -6.01 -11.72 11.68
CA LEU A 156 -5.03 -12.06 12.72
C LEU A 156 -5.67 -12.34 14.09
N PRO A 157 -6.65 -11.57 14.61
CA PRO A 157 -7.27 -11.84 15.91
C PRO A 157 -7.95 -13.21 15.96
N SER A 158 -8.71 -13.56 14.92
CA SER A 158 -9.38 -14.87 14.84
C SER A 158 -8.39 -16.03 14.83
N PHE A 159 -7.25 -15.87 14.16
CA PHE A 159 -6.17 -16.85 14.21
C PHE A 159 -5.56 -16.98 15.62
N LEU A 160 -5.31 -15.85 16.30
CA LEU A 160 -4.80 -15.85 17.67
C LEU A 160 -5.79 -16.48 18.67
N ASP A 161 -7.09 -16.26 18.51
CA ASP A 161 -8.13 -16.91 19.33
C ASP A 161 -8.08 -18.44 19.18
N GLY A 162 -7.81 -18.92 17.96
CA GLY A 162 -7.55 -20.34 17.70
C GLY A 162 -6.35 -20.86 18.49
N ILE A 163 -5.24 -20.11 18.50
CA ILE A 163 -4.05 -20.46 19.29
C ILE A 163 -4.37 -20.46 20.78
N VAL A 164 -5.03 -19.40 21.30
CA VAL A 164 -5.43 -19.29 22.73
C VAL A 164 -6.22 -20.52 23.13
N ARG A 165 -7.27 -20.85 22.36
CA ARG A 165 -8.13 -22.01 22.62
C ARG A 165 -7.35 -23.32 22.67
N LEU A 166 -6.37 -23.50 21.79
CA LEU A 166 -5.59 -24.74 21.75
C LEU A 166 -4.58 -24.80 22.90
N VAL A 167 -3.97 -23.68 23.25
CA VAL A 167 -3.06 -23.57 24.41
C VAL A 167 -3.81 -23.79 25.72
N THR A 168 -5.03 -23.26 25.88
CA THR A 168 -5.86 -23.52 27.07
C THR A 168 -6.29 -24.98 27.19
N LEU A 169 -6.40 -25.70 26.07
CA LEU A 169 -6.59 -27.15 26.02
C LEU A 169 -5.31 -27.95 26.34
N GLY A 170 -4.22 -27.27 26.71
CA GLY A 170 -2.94 -27.89 27.08
C GLY A 170 -1.99 -28.15 25.91
N ASN A 171 -2.28 -27.67 24.70
CA ASN A 171 -1.33 -27.77 23.60
C ASN A 171 -0.13 -26.85 23.81
N SER A 172 1.06 -27.29 23.40
CA SER A 172 2.22 -26.40 23.31
C SER A 172 1.95 -25.28 22.29
N VAL A 173 2.54 -24.10 22.48
CA VAL A 173 2.36 -22.95 21.55
C VAL A 173 2.72 -23.32 20.09
N PRO A 174 3.81 -24.06 19.80
CA PRO A 174 4.09 -24.49 18.43
C PRO A 174 3.02 -25.44 17.87
N ALA A 175 2.48 -26.36 18.68
CA ALA A 175 1.41 -27.26 18.25
C ALA A 175 0.09 -26.51 18.03
N ALA A 176 -0.26 -25.58 18.93
CA ALA A 176 -1.42 -24.71 18.80
C ALA A 176 -1.35 -23.85 17.54
N PHE A 177 -0.16 -23.31 17.22
CA PHE A 177 0.08 -22.56 15.98
C PHE A 177 -0.19 -23.41 14.74
N GLN A 178 0.37 -24.63 14.68
CA GLN A 178 0.19 -25.55 13.54
C GLN A 178 -1.27 -25.97 13.36
N SER A 179 -1.98 -26.21 14.45
CA SER A 179 -3.40 -26.59 14.42
C SER A 179 -4.30 -25.41 14.01
N ALA A 180 -4.06 -24.21 14.53
CA ALA A 180 -4.79 -22.99 14.13
C ALA A 180 -4.53 -22.59 12.67
N LEU A 181 -3.36 -22.95 12.12
CA LEU A 181 -3.01 -22.67 10.72
C LEU A 181 -3.95 -23.39 9.74
N GLN A 182 -4.47 -24.57 10.09
CA GLN A 182 -5.36 -25.32 9.21
C GLN A 182 -6.70 -24.61 8.96
N THR A 183 -7.14 -23.80 9.91
CA THR A 183 -8.38 -22.99 9.82
C THR A 183 -8.12 -21.58 9.31
N ALA A 184 -6.87 -21.19 9.04
CA ALA A 184 -6.56 -19.87 8.54
C ALA A 184 -7.03 -19.72 7.09
N GLU A 185 -7.65 -18.58 6.79
CA GLU A 185 -8.09 -18.23 5.44
C GLU A 185 -7.00 -17.51 4.65
N MET A 186 -7.11 -17.54 3.32
CA MET A 186 -6.34 -16.64 2.46
C MET A 186 -6.82 -15.19 2.66
N PRO A 187 -5.95 -14.18 2.63
CA PRO A 187 -4.50 -14.22 2.35
C PRO A 187 -3.58 -14.46 3.56
N LEU A 188 -4.09 -14.47 4.80
CA LEU A 188 -3.28 -14.65 6.01
C LEU A 188 -2.52 -15.99 6.02
N ARG A 189 -3.19 -17.08 5.64
CA ARG A 189 -2.63 -18.44 5.62
C ARG A 189 -1.27 -18.52 4.92
N ARG A 190 -1.12 -17.90 3.74
CA ARG A 190 0.14 -17.90 2.99
C ARG A 190 1.31 -17.31 3.80
N CYS A 191 1.07 -16.24 4.56
CA CYS A 191 2.12 -15.64 5.39
C CYS A 191 2.49 -16.56 6.57
N LEU A 192 1.49 -17.24 7.14
CA LEU A 192 1.69 -18.15 8.27
C LEU A 192 2.29 -19.51 7.85
N ASP A 193 2.09 -19.94 6.61
CA ASP A 193 2.76 -21.12 6.02
C ASP A 193 4.27 -20.88 5.96
N ASP A 194 4.71 -19.69 5.55
CA ASP A 194 6.13 -19.30 5.56
C ASP A 194 6.70 -19.34 7.00
N VAL A 195 5.94 -18.83 7.99
CA VAL A 195 6.31 -18.94 9.41
C VAL A 195 6.40 -20.39 9.85
N SER A 196 5.41 -21.21 9.50
CA SER A 196 5.37 -22.64 9.82
C SER A 196 6.60 -23.38 9.29
N GLN A 197 7.04 -23.06 8.07
CA GLN A 197 8.24 -23.64 7.47
C GLN A 197 9.50 -23.25 8.25
N MET A 198 9.63 -21.98 8.66
CA MET A 198 10.74 -21.51 9.50
C MET A 198 10.73 -22.13 10.90
N LEU A 199 9.56 -22.32 11.50
CA LEU A 199 9.44 -23.01 12.79
C LEU A 199 9.89 -24.47 12.68
N ARG A 200 9.54 -25.16 11.58
CA ARG A 200 9.96 -26.55 11.32
C ARG A 200 11.46 -26.69 11.11
N SER A 201 12.14 -25.65 10.63
CA SER A 201 13.60 -25.62 10.53
C SER A 201 14.31 -25.18 11.82
N GLY A 202 13.56 -24.97 12.92
CA GLY A 202 14.10 -24.66 14.24
C GLY A 202 14.31 -23.16 14.50
N VAL A 203 13.80 -22.27 13.65
CA VAL A 203 13.84 -20.82 13.89
C VAL A 203 12.89 -20.45 15.03
N GLU A 204 13.31 -19.56 15.92
CA GLU A 204 12.45 -19.05 17.01
C GLU A 204 11.24 -18.28 16.45
N ILE A 205 10.08 -18.42 17.12
CA ILE A 205 8.81 -17.86 16.64
C ILE A 205 8.79 -16.33 16.52
N ASP A 206 9.49 -15.62 17.39
CA ASP A 206 9.66 -14.17 17.29
C ASP A 206 10.46 -13.79 16.06
N ARG A 207 11.56 -14.51 15.78
CA ARG A 207 12.39 -14.24 14.60
C ARG A 207 11.67 -14.56 13.29
N ALA A 208 10.94 -15.68 13.25
CA ALA A 208 10.15 -16.05 12.08
C ALA A 208 9.04 -15.03 11.80
N MET A 209 8.34 -14.58 12.85
CA MET A 209 7.31 -13.53 12.73
C MET A 209 7.91 -12.18 12.35
N LEU A 210 9.05 -11.79 12.92
CA LEU A 210 9.76 -10.55 12.56
C LEU A 210 10.19 -10.57 11.08
N HIS A 211 10.69 -11.72 10.60
CA HIS A 211 11.07 -11.88 9.20
C HIS A 211 9.87 -11.63 8.27
N ILE A 212 8.72 -12.23 8.58
CA ILE A 212 7.49 -12.06 7.81
C ILE A 212 6.92 -10.65 7.95
N ALA A 213 7.03 -10.04 9.13
CA ALA A 213 6.66 -8.65 9.36
C ALA A 213 7.40 -7.70 8.41
N HIS A 214 8.71 -7.88 8.24
CA HIS A 214 9.52 -7.08 7.30
C HIS A 214 9.25 -7.43 5.84
N THR A 215 9.12 -8.72 5.52
CA THR A 215 8.90 -9.20 4.14
C THR A 215 7.57 -8.67 3.59
N TYR A 216 6.48 -8.80 4.36
CA TYR A 216 5.14 -8.38 3.93
C TYR A 216 4.81 -6.92 4.33
N ARG A 217 5.66 -6.28 5.13
CA ARG A 217 5.48 -4.94 5.75
C ARG A 217 4.17 -4.84 6.54
N ILE A 218 3.99 -5.77 7.48
CA ILE A 218 2.84 -5.87 8.38
C ILE A 218 3.42 -5.89 9.80
N ARG A 219 3.24 -4.79 10.53
CA ARG A 219 3.92 -4.56 11.83
C ARG A 219 3.32 -5.39 12.95
N GLU A 220 2.06 -5.77 12.79
CA GLU A 220 1.27 -6.53 13.74
C GLU A 220 1.89 -7.92 13.97
N PHE A 221 2.53 -8.51 12.95
CA PHE A 221 3.26 -9.77 13.11
C PHE A 221 4.44 -9.67 14.07
N GLU A 222 5.16 -8.54 14.09
CA GLU A 222 6.28 -8.32 15.03
C GLU A 222 5.79 -8.33 16.47
N LEU A 223 4.66 -7.65 16.74
CA LEU A 223 4.06 -7.61 18.07
C LEU A 223 3.54 -8.98 18.50
N VAL A 224 2.90 -9.70 17.59
CA VAL A 224 2.45 -11.08 17.80
C VAL A 224 3.64 -12.00 18.11
N GLY A 225 4.73 -11.92 17.34
CA GLY A 225 5.95 -12.70 17.57
C GLY A 225 6.54 -12.47 18.96
N ALA A 226 6.63 -11.21 19.40
CA ALA A 226 7.12 -10.85 20.72
C ALA A 226 6.24 -11.44 21.84
N VAL A 227 4.91 -11.36 21.70
CA VAL A 227 3.95 -11.94 22.67
C VAL A 227 4.06 -13.46 22.70
N LEU A 228 4.11 -14.13 21.54
CA LEU A 228 4.23 -15.60 21.51
C LEU A 228 5.54 -16.09 22.11
N ARG A 229 6.65 -15.38 21.91
CA ARG A 229 7.93 -15.71 22.56
C ARG A 229 7.82 -15.61 24.08
N LEU A 230 7.19 -14.55 24.58
CA LEU A 230 6.92 -14.41 26.01
C LEU A 230 6.07 -15.57 26.51
N SER A 231 4.99 -15.90 25.80
CA SER A 231 4.12 -17.03 26.11
C SER A 231 4.85 -18.37 26.17
N VAL A 232 5.75 -18.65 25.22
CA VAL A 232 6.59 -19.87 25.21
C VAL A 232 7.55 -19.89 26.40
N ARG A 233 8.17 -18.75 26.73
CA ARG A 233 9.21 -18.66 27.77
C ARG A 233 8.66 -18.74 29.19
N TYR A 234 7.45 -18.22 29.41
CA TYR A 234 6.85 -18.13 30.74
C TYR A 234 5.76 -19.20 30.99
N GLY A 235 5.33 -19.94 29.98
CA GLY A 235 4.73 -21.28 30.03
C GLY A 235 3.38 -21.46 30.76
N GLY A 236 3.02 -20.60 31.72
CA GLY A 236 1.89 -20.82 32.64
C GLY A 236 0.77 -19.79 32.58
N ARG A 237 0.90 -18.72 31.77
CA ARG A 237 -0.13 -17.68 31.57
C ARG A 237 -0.19 -17.13 30.13
N ALA A 238 0.31 -17.92 29.18
CA ALA A 238 0.31 -17.59 27.75
C ALA A 238 -1.10 -17.30 27.22
N ASP A 239 -2.08 -18.05 27.72
CA ASP A 239 -3.51 -17.87 27.52
C ASP A 239 -3.97 -16.46 27.89
N VAL A 240 -3.61 -15.96 29.09
CA VAL A 240 -4.02 -14.63 29.56
C VAL A 240 -3.38 -13.50 28.74
N MET A 241 -2.11 -13.66 28.35
CA MET A 241 -1.40 -12.69 27.53
C MET A 241 -1.94 -12.63 26.10
N LEU A 242 -2.17 -13.79 25.48
CA LEU A 242 -2.72 -13.89 24.13
C LEU A 242 -4.20 -13.44 24.08
N ASP A 243 -4.98 -13.72 25.13
CA ASP A 243 -6.37 -13.25 25.26
C ASP A 243 -6.45 -11.72 25.39
N ARG A 244 -5.58 -11.12 26.20
CA ARG A 244 -5.45 -9.65 26.29
C ARG A 244 -5.02 -9.02 24.98
N MET A 245 -4.07 -9.64 24.27
CA MET A 245 -3.61 -9.19 22.96
C MET A 245 -4.72 -9.31 21.91
N SER A 246 -5.47 -10.40 21.92
CA SER A 246 -6.62 -10.59 21.03
C SER A 246 -7.71 -9.57 21.30
N THR A 247 -8.02 -9.29 22.56
CA THR A 247 -8.98 -8.25 22.97
C THR A 247 -8.51 -6.88 22.51
N PHE A 248 -7.25 -6.53 22.76
CA PHE A 248 -6.65 -5.28 22.30
C PHE A 248 -6.68 -5.11 20.77
N MET A 249 -6.42 -6.18 20.00
CA MET A 249 -6.51 -6.13 18.53
C MET A 249 -7.96 -5.96 18.04
N ARG A 250 -8.93 -6.56 18.73
CA ARG A 250 -10.36 -6.38 18.43
C ARG A 250 -10.82 -4.95 18.74
N ASP A 251 -10.41 -4.40 19.88
CA ASP A 251 -10.67 -3.01 20.26
C ASP A 251 -10.05 -2.03 19.26
N LEU A 252 -8.82 -2.32 18.82
CA LEU A 252 -8.14 -1.53 17.79
C LEU A 252 -8.89 -1.61 16.45
N GLU A 253 -9.32 -2.79 16.03
CA GLU A 253 -10.11 -2.95 14.80
C GLU A 253 -11.46 -2.21 14.89
N GLN A 254 -12.15 -2.29 16.02
CA GLN A 254 -13.39 -1.54 16.25
C GLN A 254 -13.15 -0.03 16.18
N ALA A 255 -12.11 0.47 16.86
CA ALA A 255 -11.74 1.87 16.81
C ALA A 255 -11.42 2.31 15.37
N GLU A 256 -10.69 1.51 14.58
CA GLU A 256 -10.43 1.80 13.16
C GLU A 256 -11.72 1.81 12.32
N ARG A 257 -12.65 0.88 12.59
CA ARG A 257 -13.94 0.82 11.90
C ARG A 257 -14.81 2.03 12.24
N GLU A 258 -14.85 2.44 13.50
CA GLU A 258 -15.56 3.63 13.97
C GLU A 258 -14.95 4.91 13.38
N LEU A 259 -13.63 5.06 13.42
CA LEU A 259 -12.93 6.17 12.77
C LEU A 259 -13.20 6.19 11.26
N SER A 260 -13.19 5.04 10.60
CA SER A 260 -13.53 4.93 9.19
C SER A 260 -14.98 5.33 8.92
N ALA A 261 -15.93 4.91 9.77
CA ALA A 261 -17.34 5.24 9.63
C ALA A 261 -17.61 6.74 9.85
N MET A 262 -17.07 7.32 10.93
CA MET A 262 -17.15 8.77 11.20
C MET A 262 -16.50 9.60 10.09
N SER A 263 -15.38 9.12 9.53
CA SER A 263 -14.73 9.79 8.40
C SER A 263 -15.55 9.69 7.11
N ALA A 264 -16.31 8.59 6.92
CA ALA A 264 -17.16 8.40 5.76
C ALA A 264 -18.34 9.37 5.77
N GLU A 265 -18.98 9.58 6.92
CA GLU A 265 -20.03 10.57 7.10
C GLU A 265 -19.53 11.98 6.75
N THR A 266 -18.40 12.38 7.34
CA THR A 266 -17.79 13.69 7.09
C THR A 266 -17.44 13.89 5.61
N ARG A 267 -16.90 12.84 4.96
CA ARG A 267 -16.56 12.87 3.53
C ARG A 267 -17.78 12.94 2.63
N LEU A 268 -18.85 12.22 2.96
CA LEU A 268 -20.11 12.27 2.21
C LEU A 268 -20.74 13.66 2.30
N SER A 269 -20.82 14.24 3.50
CA SER A 269 -21.33 15.61 3.67
C SER A 269 -20.49 16.64 2.90
N ALA A 270 -19.16 16.52 2.92
CA ALA A 270 -18.28 17.37 2.12
C ALA A 270 -18.51 17.19 0.60
N TRP A 271 -18.72 15.96 0.13
CA TRP A 271 -19.04 15.66 -1.28
C TRP A 271 -20.37 16.27 -1.71
N VAL A 272 -21.42 16.13 -0.88
CA VAL A 272 -22.74 16.72 -1.13
C VAL A 272 -22.64 18.24 -1.22
N LEU A 273 -21.98 18.90 -0.26
CA LEU A 273 -21.79 20.35 -0.27
C LEU A 273 -20.98 20.83 -1.49
N ALA A 274 -19.97 20.07 -1.91
CA ALA A 274 -19.12 20.41 -3.05
C ALA A 274 -19.86 20.25 -4.39
N LEU A 275 -20.73 19.25 -4.52
CA LEU A 275 -21.48 18.96 -5.75
C LEU A 275 -22.71 19.82 -5.92
N LEU A 276 -23.37 20.23 -4.84
CA LEU A 276 -24.65 20.94 -4.90
C LEU A 276 -24.61 22.18 -5.81
N PRO A 277 -23.61 23.08 -5.75
CA PRO A 277 -23.55 24.25 -6.62
C PRO A 277 -23.33 23.88 -8.09
N ILE A 278 -22.57 22.82 -8.36
CA ILE A 278 -22.31 22.32 -9.71
C ILE A 278 -23.59 21.71 -10.30
N ALA A 279 -24.32 20.92 -9.50
CA ALA A 279 -25.58 20.30 -9.89
C ALA A 279 -26.66 21.36 -10.17
N VAL A 280 -26.83 22.32 -9.27
CA VAL A 280 -27.79 23.43 -9.43
C VAL A 280 -27.41 24.30 -10.64
N GLY A 281 -26.13 24.65 -10.78
CA GLY A 281 -25.65 25.43 -11.94
C GLY A 281 -25.91 24.70 -13.26
N SER A 282 -25.60 23.40 -13.32
CA SER A 282 -25.85 22.58 -14.51
C SER A 282 -27.35 22.44 -14.81
N PHE A 283 -28.18 22.29 -13.77
CA PHE A 283 -29.64 22.23 -13.90
C PHE A 283 -30.23 23.52 -14.46
N VAL A 284 -29.75 24.68 -14.00
CA VAL A 284 -30.18 25.99 -14.52
C VAL A 284 -29.76 26.17 -15.97
N ILE A 285 -28.55 25.76 -16.34
CA ILE A 285 -28.08 25.79 -17.73
C ILE A 285 -28.97 24.93 -18.64
N ALA A 286 -29.38 23.73 -18.17
CA ALA A 286 -30.22 22.82 -18.93
C ALA A 286 -31.68 23.32 -19.06
N THR A 287 -32.26 23.84 -17.97
CA THR A 287 -33.67 24.23 -17.92
C THR A 287 -33.91 25.63 -18.48
N SER A 288 -32.92 26.53 -18.40
CA SER A 288 -33.04 27.92 -18.85
C SER A 288 -31.77 28.43 -19.52
N PRO A 289 -31.43 27.93 -20.73
CA PRO A 289 -30.20 28.29 -21.44
C PRO A 289 -30.11 29.79 -21.75
N ARG A 290 -31.26 30.42 -22.02
CA ARG A 290 -31.37 31.86 -22.29
C ARG A 290 -30.99 32.73 -21.08
N TYR A 291 -31.26 32.25 -19.85
CA TYR A 291 -30.86 32.96 -18.63
C TYR A 291 -29.34 32.96 -18.46
N PHE A 292 -28.71 31.79 -18.63
CA PHE A 292 -27.26 31.65 -18.52
C PHE A 292 -26.51 32.44 -19.60
N THR A 293 -26.99 32.42 -20.84
CA THR A 293 -26.34 33.12 -21.96
C THR A 293 -26.37 34.65 -21.81
N VAL A 294 -27.46 35.22 -21.27
CA VAL A 294 -27.52 36.65 -20.93
C VAL A 294 -26.52 36.99 -19.83
N MET A 295 -26.44 36.18 -18.78
CA MET A 295 -25.48 36.36 -17.68
C MET A 295 -24.01 36.18 -18.12
N TRP A 296 -23.75 35.30 -19.09
CA TRP A 296 -22.40 35.05 -19.61
C TRP A 296 -21.91 36.18 -20.53
N ASN A 297 -22.81 36.77 -21.31
CA ASN A 297 -22.51 37.87 -22.22
C ASN A 297 -22.38 39.22 -21.51
N ASP A 298 -22.94 39.37 -20.30
CA ASP A 298 -22.72 40.53 -19.45
C ASP A 298 -21.37 40.44 -18.69
N ASP A 299 -20.62 41.54 -18.62
CA ASP A 299 -19.30 41.56 -17.99
C ASP A 299 -19.40 41.40 -16.46
N ALA A 300 -20.44 41.97 -15.85
CA ALA A 300 -20.69 41.79 -14.41
C ALA A 300 -21.10 40.34 -14.08
N GLY A 301 -21.95 39.73 -14.91
CA GLY A 301 -22.34 38.32 -14.77
C GLY A 301 -21.17 37.35 -14.87
N ARG A 302 -20.23 37.58 -15.79
CA ARG A 302 -19.02 36.77 -15.94
C ARG A 302 -18.09 36.86 -14.72
N GLN A 303 -17.91 38.05 -14.17
CA GLN A 303 -17.13 38.25 -12.94
C GLN A 303 -17.74 37.51 -11.74
N LEU A 304 -19.07 37.51 -11.60
CA LEU A 304 -19.76 36.78 -10.53
C LEU A 304 -19.60 35.26 -10.65
N ILE A 305 -19.60 34.72 -11.87
CA ILE A 305 -19.36 33.29 -12.11
C ILE A 305 -17.94 32.91 -11.70
N TYR A 306 -16.92 33.70 -12.09
CA TYR A 306 -15.54 33.44 -11.68
C TYR A 306 -15.36 33.55 -10.16
N LEU A 307 -15.99 34.53 -9.52
CA LEU A 307 -15.97 34.68 -8.07
C LEU A 307 -16.62 33.48 -7.38
N ALA A 308 -17.79 33.05 -7.85
CA ALA A 308 -18.48 31.87 -7.31
C ALA A 308 -17.64 30.60 -7.46
N PHE A 309 -17.00 30.41 -8.61
CA PHE A 309 -16.11 29.27 -8.83
C PHE A 309 -14.86 29.34 -7.94
N ALA A 310 -14.27 30.52 -7.76
CA ALA A 310 -13.14 30.72 -6.87
C ALA A 310 -13.50 30.45 -5.40
N LEU A 311 -14.65 30.95 -4.93
CA LEU A 311 -15.18 30.64 -3.60
C LEU A 311 -15.44 29.15 -3.42
N GLN A 312 -15.99 28.49 -4.44
CA GLN A 312 -16.25 27.05 -4.41
C GLN A 312 -14.94 26.24 -4.33
N ALA A 313 -13.94 26.61 -5.13
CA ALA A 313 -12.62 25.99 -5.10
C ALA A 313 -11.92 26.20 -3.75
N MET A 314 -12.01 27.42 -3.19
CA MET A 314 -11.43 27.76 -1.89
C MET A 314 -12.12 27.00 -0.75
N GLY A 315 -13.45 26.93 -0.76
CA GLY A 315 -14.23 26.14 0.19
C GLY A 315 -13.91 24.65 0.12
N GLY A 316 -13.82 24.10 -1.09
CA GLY A 316 -13.41 22.71 -1.31
C GLY A 316 -11.98 22.44 -0.82
N PHE A 317 -11.04 23.36 -1.05
CA PHE A 317 -9.67 23.27 -0.55
C PHE A 317 -9.62 23.28 0.99
N TRP A 318 -10.40 24.14 1.64
CA TRP A 318 -10.49 24.18 3.11
C TRP A 318 -11.09 22.90 3.70
N LEU A 319 -12.18 22.39 3.12
CA LEU A 319 -12.77 21.11 3.53
C LEU A 319 -11.78 19.96 3.40
N TYR A 320 -11.03 19.92 2.28
CA TYR A 320 -9.97 18.94 2.08
C TYR A 320 -8.86 19.03 3.13
N ARG A 321 -8.42 20.25 3.45
CA ARG A 321 -7.36 20.48 4.44
C ARG A 321 -7.81 20.07 5.85
N LEU A 322 -9.06 20.38 6.22
CA LEU A 322 -9.61 20.02 7.53
C LEU A 322 -9.78 18.50 7.68
N ALA A 323 -10.21 17.82 6.61
CA ALA A 323 -10.32 16.36 6.58
C ALA A 323 -8.98 15.61 6.57
N ARG A 324 -7.86 16.32 6.39
CA ARG A 324 -6.49 15.75 6.36
C ARG A 324 -5.72 15.92 7.67
N LEU A 325 -6.17 16.81 8.57
CA LEU A 325 -5.46 17.18 9.80
C LEU A 325 -5.87 16.34 11.03
N ARG A 326 -6.49 15.17 10.82
CA ARG A 326 -6.84 14.19 11.85
C ARG A 326 -6.39 12.82 11.40
#